data_AF-A0AAI8R9Y6-F1
#
_entry.id   AF-A0AAI8R9Y6-F1
#
_cell.length_a   1.000
_cell.length_b   1.000
_cell.length_c   1.000
_cell.angle_alpha   90.00
_cell.angle_beta   90.00
_cell.angle_gamma   90.00
#
_symmetry.space_group_name_H-M   'P 1'
#
loop_
_entity.id
_entity.type
_entity.pdbx_description
1 polymer ?
#
loop_
_entity_poly.entity_id
_entity_poly.type
_entity_poly.pdbx_seq_one_letter_code
_entity_poly.pdbx_strand_id
1 'polypeptide(L)' 'MAYTINGYTPKQGDFVIINFNPSIGREIKKRRPAIVVSANHYNAVTGMCAVCPITDTKYKNHIALDKRHKLQGYINPF' A
#
# COMPACT_ATOMS: atom_id res chain seq x y z
N MET A 1 -12.53 -15.74 -12.98
CA MET A 1 -13.32 -14.69 -12.29
C MET A 1 -12.32 -13.73 -11.67
N ALA A 2 -12.46 -12.42 -11.89
CA ALA A 2 -11.63 -11.39 -11.27
C ALA A 2 -12.45 -10.66 -10.22
N TYR A 3 -11.90 -10.50 -9.03
CA TYR A 3 -12.51 -9.72 -7.96
C TYR A 3 -12.34 -8.24 -8.24
N THR A 4 -13.48 -7.54 -8.33
CA THR A 4 -13.53 -6.15 -8.75
C THR A 4 -14.59 -5.44 -7.91
N ILE A 5 -14.24 -4.31 -7.30
CA ILE A 5 -15.18 -3.43 -6.59
C ILE A 5 -15.33 -2.16 -7.43
N ASN A 6 -16.55 -1.83 -7.87
CA ASN A 6 -16.84 -0.64 -8.67
C ASN A 6 -15.93 -0.50 -9.92
N GLY A 7 -15.58 -1.61 -10.56
CA GLY A 7 -14.69 -1.61 -11.73
C GLY A 7 -13.18 -1.53 -11.40
N TYR A 8 -12.79 -1.49 -10.12
CA TYR A 8 -11.40 -1.43 -9.70
C TYR A 8 -10.91 -2.73 -9.05
N THR A 9 -9.75 -3.20 -9.52
CA THR A 9 -8.95 -4.27 -8.91
C THR A 9 -7.55 -3.68 -8.68
N PRO A 10 -7.04 -3.65 -7.44
CA PRO A 10 -5.71 -3.11 -7.16
C PRO A 10 -4.62 -3.83 -7.97
N LYS A 11 -3.77 -3.07 -8.65
CA LYS A 11 -2.62 -3.60 -9.40
C LYS A 11 -1.32 -3.33 -8.68
N GLN A 12 -0.34 -4.17 -8.93
CA GLN A 12 1.02 -3.96 -8.44
C GLN A 12 1.53 -2.58 -8.86
N GLY A 13 2.06 -1.82 -7.91
CA GLY A 13 2.55 -0.46 -8.11
C GLY A 13 1.49 0.64 -7.89
N ASP A 14 0.21 0.29 -7.75
CA ASP A 14 -0.82 1.30 -7.46
C ASP A 14 -0.58 1.93 -6.08
N PHE A 15 -0.73 3.25 -6.01
CA PHE A 15 -0.83 3.99 -4.75
C PHE A 15 -2.27 4.01 -4.27
N VAL A 16 -2.52 3.47 -3.08
CA VAL A 16 -3.85 3.34 -2.49
C VAL A 16 -3.93 3.99 -1.12
N ILE A 17 -5.12 4.44 -0.73
CA ILE A 17 -5.41 4.85 0.66
C ILE A 17 -6.09 3.69 1.36
N ILE A 18 -5.48 3.20 2.44
CA ILE A 18 -6.00 2.09 3.25
C ILE A 18 -6.26 2.57 4.66
N ASN A 19 -7.37 2.11 5.26
CA ASN A 19 -7.62 2.25 6.69
C ASN A 19 -6.98 1.08 7.44
N PHE A 20 -5.93 1.35 8.20
CA PHE A 20 -5.23 0.33 8.98
C PHE A 20 -5.85 0.06 10.35
N ASN A 21 -6.94 0.76 10.71
CA ASN A 21 -7.63 0.50 11.97
C ASN A 21 -8.64 -0.65 11.83
N PRO A 22 -8.80 -1.50 12.86
CA PRO A 22 -8.05 -1.52 14.12
C PRO A 22 -6.65 -2.12 13.96
N SER A 23 -5.70 -1.67 14.79
CA SER A 23 -4.33 -2.19 14.80
C SER A 23 -3.82 -2.29 16.24
N ILE A 24 -2.93 -3.25 16.49
CA ILE A 24 -2.45 -3.60 17.83
C ILE A 24 -1.04 -3.05 18.03
N GLY A 25 -0.78 -2.50 19.21
CA GLY A 25 0.57 -2.07 19.60
C GLY A 25 1.17 -1.00 18.70
N ARG A 26 2.31 -1.34 18.05
CA ARG A 26 3.11 -0.44 17.20
C ARG A 26 2.83 -0.60 15.70
N GLU A 27 1.82 -1.38 15.33
CA GLU A 27 1.37 -1.48 13.94
C GLU A 27 0.97 -0.10 13.38
N ILE A 28 1.00 0.03 12.06
CA ILE A 28 0.55 1.24 11.37
C ILE A 28 -0.95 1.43 11.62
N LYS A 29 -1.34 2.69 11.86
CA LYS A 29 -2.71 3.08 12.24
C LYS A 29 -3.26 4.14 11.32
N LYS A 30 -4.59 4.31 11.39
CA LYS A 30 -5.40 5.31 10.67
C LYS A 30 -5.41 5.08 9.15
N ARG A 31 -6.00 6.01 8.42
CA ARG A 31 -5.93 6.03 6.96
C ARG A 31 -4.56 6.54 6.53
N ARG A 32 -3.82 5.72 5.77
CA ARG A 32 -2.49 6.05 5.26
C ARG A 32 -2.38 5.65 3.79
N PRO A 33 -1.56 6.38 3.01
CA PRO A 33 -1.17 5.91 1.70
C PRO A 33 -0.32 4.64 1.83
N ALA A 34 -0.43 3.76 0.85
CA ALA A 34 0.35 2.54 0.72
C ALA A 34 0.57 2.22 -0.77
N ILE A 35 1.59 1.43 -1.07
CA ILE A 35 1.86 0.90 -2.41
C ILE A 35 1.50 -0.58 -2.45
N VAL A 36 0.83 -1.02 -3.52
CA VAL A 36 0.52 -2.43 -3.75
C VAL A 36 1.76 -3.16 -4.25
N VAL A 37 2.20 -4.19 -3.52
CA VAL A 37 3.41 -4.98 -3.87
C VAL A 37 3.10 -6.38 -4.41
N SER A 38 1.87 -6.83 -4.17
CA SER A 38 1.34 -8.12 -4.63
C SER A 38 1.08 -8.17 -6.13
N ALA A 39 1.22 -9.34 -6.73
CA ALA A 39 1.05 -9.55 -8.17
C ALA A 39 -0.42 -9.37 -8.62
N ASN A 40 -0.61 -8.83 -9.82
CA ASN A 40 -1.95 -8.57 -10.39
C ASN A 40 -2.86 -9.82 -10.39
N HIS A 41 -2.30 -10.99 -10.70
CA HIS A 41 -3.06 -12.24 -10.72
C HIS A 41 -3.54 -12.64 -9.32
N TYR A 42 -2.68 -12.52 -8.31
CA TYR A 42 -3.04 -12.76 -6.91
C TYR A 42 -4.18 -11.83 -6.48
N ASN A 43 -4.08 -10.54 -6.81
CA ASN A 43 -5.09 -9.55 -6.45
C ASN A 43 -6.44 -9.85 -7.10
N ALA A 44 -6.42 -10.21 -8.40
CA ALA A 44 -7.63 -10.51 -9.15
C ALA A 44 -8.29 -11.82 -8.69
N VAL A 45 -7.54 -12.86 -8.34
CA VAL A 45 -8.12 -14.15 -7.96
C VAL A 45 -8.60 -14.17 -6.51
N THR A 46 -7.87 -13.52 -5.61
CA THR A 46 -8.16 -13.59 -4.16
C THR A 46 -9.06 -12.47 -3.67
N GLY A 47 -9.11 -11.34 -4.37
CA GLY A 47 -9.71 -10.10 -3.87
C GLY A 47 -8.93 -9.45 -2.72
N MET A 48 -7.72 -9.95 -2.43
CA MET A 48 -6.82 -9.39 -1.43
C MET A 48 -5.61 -8.76 -2.10
N CYS A 49 -4.96 -7.80 -1.44
CA CYS A 49 -3.69 -7.26 -1.89
C CYS A 49 -2.73 -7.10 -0.70
N ALA A 50 -1.46 -7.43 -0.91
CA ALA A 50 -0.38 -7.07 0.00
C ALA A 50 0.14 -5.68 -0.36
N VAL A 51 0.39 -4.87 0.66
CA VAL A 51 0.79 -3.47 0.54
C VAL A 51 1.94 -3.13 1.48
N CYS A 52 2.73 -2.11 1.11
CA CYS A 52 3.70 -1.47 2.01
C CYS A 52 3.21 -0.04 2.32
N PRO A 53 3.02 0.33 3.61
CA PRO A 53 2.56 1.66 3.98
C PRO A 53 3.61 2.73 3.64
N ILE A 54 3.13 3.95 3.37
CA ILE A 54 3.97 5.11 3.08
C ILE A 54 3.91 6.06 4.27
N THR A 55 5.09 6.55 4.67
CA THR A 55 5.28 7.41 5.84
C THR A 55 6.19 8.58 5.51
N ASP A 56 5.98 9.71 6.19
CA ASP A 56 6.88 10.87 6.10
C ASP A 56 8.15 10.67 6.94
N THR A 57 8.16 9.68 7.83
CA THR A 57 9.30 9.40 8.70
C THR A 57 10.35 8.56 7.98
N LYS A 58 11.56 9.11 7.85
CA LYS A 58 12.73 8.34 7.38
C LYS A 58 13.20 7.38 8.48
N TYR A 59 13.36 6.11 8.14
CA TYR A 59 13.94 5.11 9.03
C TYR A 59 14.90 4.19 8.26
N LYS A 60 15.65 3.35 8.99
CA LYS A 60 16.55 2.37 8.39
C LYS A 60 15.73 1.42 7.50
N ASN A 61 16.19 1.18 6.28
CA ASN A 61 15.54 0.34 5.25
C ASN A 61 14.25 0.89 4.62
N HIS A 62 13.83 2.11 4.96
CA HIS A 62 12.76 2.75 4.19
C HIS A 62 13.28 3.18 2.81
N ILE A 63 12.43 3.03 1.80
CA ILE A 63 12.77 3.36 0.41
C ILE A 63 12.14 4.71 0.08
N ALA A 64 12.96 5.69 -0.29
CA ALA A 64 12.47 7.02 -0.66
C ALA A 64 11.65 6.94 -1.96
N LEU A 65 10.49 7.59 -1.99
CA LEU A 65 9.75 7.79 -3.23
C LEU A 65 10.48 8.80 -4.11
N ASP A 66 10.49 8.53 -5.42
CA ASP A 66 11.00 9.50 -6.40
C ASP A 66 10.15 10.78 -6.35
N LYS A 67 10.80 11.94 -6.44
CA LYS A 67 10.19 13.27 -6.50
C LYS A 67 9.29 13.49 -7.72
N ARG A 68 9.32 12.58 -8.71
CA ARG A 68 8.38 12.55 -9.84
C ARG A 68 6.93 12.30 -9.42
N HIS A 69 6.72 11.67 -8.27
CA HIS A 69 5.36 11.42 -7.75
C HIS A 69 4.85 12.60 -6.94
N LYS A 70 3.53 12.87 -7.02
CA LYS A 70 2.87 13.88 -6.17
C LYS A 70 2.95 13.50 -4.68
N LEU A 71 2.89 12.20 -4.39
CA LEU A 71 3.04 11.67 -3.05
C LEU A 71 4.54 11.61 -2.71
N GLN A 72 4.90 12.33 -1.66
CA GLN A 72 6.25 12.31 -1.10
C GLN A 72 6.31 11.43 0.14
N GLY A 73 7.52 11.04 0.54
CA GLY A 73 7.76 10.24 1.73
C GLY A 73 8.58 8.99 1.43
N TYR A 74 8.42 7.99 2.27
CA TYR A 74 9.16 6.75 2.23
C TYR A 74 8.23 5.56 2.32
N ILE A 75 8.48 4.55 1.50
CA ILE A 75 7.86 3.24 1.61
C ILE A 75 8.46 2.55 2.83
N ASN A 76 7.59 2.09 3.74
CA ASN A 76 7.98 1.19 4.81
C ASN A 76 7.71 -0.28 4.39
N PRO A 77 8.74 -1.04 4.00
CA PRO A 77 8.58 -2.45 3.64
C PRO A 77 8.45 -3.39 4.84
N PHE A 78 8.76 -2.96 6.08
CA PHE A 78 8.80 -3.80 7.28
C PHE A 78 8.28 -3.11 8.55
#